data_AF-A0A8H6H8W7-F1
#
_entry.id   AF-A0A8H6H8W7-F1
#
_cell.length_a   1.000
_cell.length_b   1.000
_cell.length_c   1.000
_cell.angle_alpha   90.00
_cell.angle_beta   90.00
_cell.angle_gamma   90.00
#
_symmetry.space_group_name_H-M   'P 1'
#
loop_
_entity.id
_entity.type
_entity.pdbx_description
1 polymer ?
#
loop_
_entity_poly.entity_id
_entity_poly.type
_entity_poly.pdbx_seq_one_letter_code
_entity_poly.pdbx_strand_id
1 'polypeptide(L)'
;LTELQHALDFINALKAASLDKSGLDPSVIEQLRQPIESILDIDNPDDPDLRISLEVYLATGNASEATYNKIKASIEKRTPEVQLYTLDRLKRKIGKLTGLIPLVNDMCVNSCMAYTGPFAKKDKCQYCSEKRYDGSGNGRQHFYTIPVGPQIQAYYANPEMAENM
;
A
#
# COMPACT_ATOMS: atom_id res chain seq x y z
N LEU A 1 12.71 21.63 -26.29
CA LEU A 1 13.19 20.34 -26.85
C LEU A 1 13.15 19.24 -25.79
N THR A 2 13.80 19.41 -24.63
CA THR A 2 13.86 18.39 -23.55
C THR A 2 12.49 17.96 -23.01
N GLU A 3 11.58 18.89 -22.69
CA GLU A 3 10.23 18.54 -22.20
C GLU A 3 9.43 17.72 -23.22
N LEU A 4 9.60 18.02 -24.51
CA LEU A 4 8.94 17.28 -25.58
C LEU A 4 9.49 15.85 -25.68
N GLN A 5 10.81 15.68 -25.49
CA GLN A 5 11.43 14.36 -25.42
C GLN A 5 10.92 13.57 -24.22
N HIS A 6 10.84 14.18 -23.03
CA HIS A 6 10.28 13.53 -21.85
C HIS A 6 8.84 13.06 -22.10
N ALA A 7 8.00 13.89 -22.70
CA ALA A 7 6.63 13.52 -23.03
C ALA A 7 6.59 12.29 -23.97
N LEU A 8 7.43 12.25 -25.01
CA LEU A 8 7.54 11.10 -25.90
C LEU A 8 8.02 9.83 -25.18
N ASP A 9 9.00 9.97 -24.28
CA ASP A 9 9.51 8.85 -23.48
C ASP A 9 8.42 8.26 -22.56
N PHE A 10 7.60 9.11 -21.93
CA PHE A 10 6.45 8.66 -21.15
C PHE A 10 5.37 8.00 -22.01
N ILE A 11 5.06 8.56 -23.18
CA ILE A 11 4.10 7.94 -24.12
C ILE A 11 4.57 6.53 -24.51
N ASN A 12 5.86 6.36 -24.81
CA ASN A 12 6.42 5.07 -25.15
C ASN A 12 6.40 4.10 -23.96
N ALA A 13 6.68 4.58 -22.74
CA ALA A 13 6.58 3.79 -21.53
C ALA A 13 5.15 3.30 -21.27
N LEU A 14 4.14 4.15 -21.48
CA LEU A 14 2.72 3.78 -21.34
C LEU A 14 2.29 2.75 -22.40
N LYS A 15 2.71 2.91 -23.65
CA LYS A 15 2.43 1.94 -24.72
C LYS A 15 3.03 0.56 -24.43
N ALA A 16 4.18 0.51 -23.76
CA ALA A 16 4.85 -0.72 -23.37
C ALA A 16 4.46 -1.24 -21.97
N ALA A 17 3.51 -0.58 -21.30
CA ALA A 17 3.08 -0.94 -19.97
C ALA A 17 2.41 -2.32 -19.96
N SER A 18 2.68 -3.09 -18.91
CA SER A 18 2.11 -4.41 -18.69
C SER A 18 2.00 -4.65 -17.19
N LEU A 19 1.11 -5.55 -16.78
CA LEU A 19 0.93 -5.89 -15.37
C LEU A 19 2.23 -6.40 -14.74
N ASP A 20 2.99 -7.24 -15.45
CA ASP A 20 4.28 -7.79 -14.99
C ASP A 20 5.36 -6.72 -14.76
N LYS A 21 5.24 -5.56 -15.40
CA LYS A 21 6.19 -4.44 -15.28
C LYS A 21 5.62 -3.28 -14.45
N SER A 22 4.51 -3.50 -13.74
CA SER A 22 3.83 -2.48 -12.94
C SER A 22 4.62 -2.03 -11.70
N GLY A 23 5.56 -2.86 -11.22
CA GLY A 23 6.25 -2.66 -9.95
C GLY A 23 5.44 -3.09 -8.72
N LEU A 24 4.27 -3.72 -8.93
CA LEU A 24 3.52 -4.37 -7.87
C LEU A 24 4.28 -5.59 -7.33
N ASP A 25 4.02 -5.93 -6.06
CA ASP A 25 4.52 -7.17 -5.48
C ASP A 25 4.01 -8.38 -6.29
N PRO A 26 4.84 -9.41 -6.54
CA PRO A 26 4.43 -10.58 -7.30
C PRO A 26 3.15 -11.25 -6.77
N SER A 27 2.92 -11.25 -5.45
CA SER A 27 1.69 -11.80 -4.88
C SER A 27 0.44 -11.00 -5.25
N VAL A 28 0.56 -9.68 -5.40
CA VAL A 28 -0.53 -8.80 -5.85
C VAL A 28 -0.82 -9.03 -7.34
N ILE A 29 0.21 -9.21 -8.15
CA ILE A 29 0.06 -9.55 -9.57
C ILE A 29 -0.66 -10.89 -9.72
N GLU A 30 -0.31 -11.87 -8.89
CA GLU A 30 -0.98 -13.18 -8.88
C GLU A 30 -2.44 -13.04 -8.48
N GLN A 31 -2.75 -12.31 -7.40
CA GLN A 31 -4.13 -12.03 -6.99
C GLN A 31 -4.94 -11.28 -8.06
N LEU A 32 -4.30 -10.38 -8.81
CA LEU A 32 -4.94 -9.69 -9.93
C LEU A 32 -5.32 -10.64 -11.08
N ARG A 33 -4.56 -11.72 -11.27
CA ARG A 33 -4.84 -12.77 -12.27
C ARG A 33 -5.83 -13.81 -11.75
N GLN A 34 -5.75 -14.13 -10.46
CA GLN A 34 -6.58 -15.09 -9.76
C GLN A 34 -7.20 -14.39 -8.54
N PRO A 35 -8.38 -13.76 -8.73
CA PRO A 35 -9.06 -13.01 -7.67
C PRO A 35 -9.31 -13.87 -6.43
N ILE A 36 -9.32 -13.23 -5.27
CA ILE A 36 -9.75 -13.87 -4.01
C ILE A 36 -11.26 -14.07 -4.10
N GLU A 37 -11.70 -15.33 -4.11
CA GLU A 37 -13.14 -15.69 -4.17
C GLU A 37 -13.74 -15.95 -2.78
N SER A 38 -12.91 -16.05 -1.75
CA SER A 38 -13.38 -16.26 -0.37
C SER A 38 -13.87 -14.96 0.25
N ILE A 39 -14.98 -15.04 0.97
CA ILE A 39 -15.44 -13.94 1.83
C ILE A 39 -14.36 -13.67 2.89
N LEU A 40 -14.04 -12.39 3.08
CA LEU A 40 -13.11 -11.93 4.10
C LEU A 40 -13.62 -12.34 5.49
N ASP A 41 -12.93 -13.28 6.13
CA ASP A 41 -13.22 -13.69 7.50
C ASP A 41 -12.25 -13.01 8.49
N ILE A 42 -12.75 -11.99 9.17
CA ILE A 42 -12.03 -11.30 10.25
C ILE A 42 -12.30 -11.90 11.63
N ASP A 43 -13.23 -12.86 11.72
CA ASP A 43 -13.73 -13.48 12.94
C ASP A 43 -13.30 -14.95 13.05
N ASN A 44 -12.26 -15.34 12.30
CA ASN A 44 -11.73 -16.69 12.30
C ASN A 44 -11.34 -17.13 13.73
N PRO A 45 -11.90 -18.23 14.26
CA PRO A 45 -11.59 -18.73 15.60
C PRO A 45 -10.10 -19.07 15.83
N ASP A 46 -9.35 -19.38 14.78
CA ASP A 46 -7.91 -19.64 14.84
C ASP A 46 -7.08 -18.35 14.96
N ASP A 47 -7.71 -17.18 14.81
CA ASP A 47 -7.09 -15.85 14.88
C ASP A 47 -7.99 -14.84 15.64
N PRO A 48 -8.29 -15.09 16.92
CA PRO A 48 -9.25 -14.32 17.69
C PRO A 48 -8.84 -12.86 17.90
N ASP A 49 -7.56 -12.53 17.75
CA ASP A 49 -7.00 -11.20 18.01
C ASP A 49 -7.01 -10.28 16.77
N LEU A 50 -7.36 -10.80 15.58
CA LEU A 50 -7.41 -10.00 14.36
C LEU A 50 -8.44 -8.89 14.44
N ARG A 51 -9.68 -9.23 14.83
CA ARG A 51 -10.79 -8.28 14.91
C ARG A 51 -10.47 -7.13 15.84
N ILE A 52 -10.05 -7.43 17.08
CA ILE A 52 -9.70 -6.39 18.07
C ILE A 52 -8.52 -5.54 17.60
N SER A 53 -7.52 -6.15 16.95
CA SER A 53 -6.38 -5.41 16.40
C SER A 53 -6.82 -4.42 15.31
N LEU A 54 -7.76 -4.83 14.45
CA LEU A 54 -8.34 -4.01 13.40
C LEU A 54 -9.22 -2.89 13.98
N GLU A 55 -10.08 -3.19 14.94
CA GLU A 55 -10.93 -2.20 15.62
C GLU A 55 -10.09 -1.12 16.32
N VAL A 56 -9.04 -1.52 17.04
CA VAL A 56 -8.11 -0.55 17.66
C VAL A 56 -7.42 0.29 16.60
N TYR A 57 -6.96 -0.32 15.49
CA TYR A 57 -6.35 0.43 14.40
C TYR A 57 -7.30 1.47 13.80
N LEU A 58 -8.53 1.07 13.47
CA LEU A 58 -9.55 1.96 12.93
C LEU A 58 -9.91 3.09 13.90
N ALA A 59 -10.04 2.78 15.19
CA ALA A 59 -10.33 3.76 16.24
C ALA A 59 -9.18 4.76 16.44
N THR A 60 -7.93 4.34 16.21
CA THR A 60 -6.77 5.24 16.29
C THR A 60 -6.65 6.19 15.10
N GLY A 61 -7.28 5.89 13.96
CA GLY A 61 -7.30 6.75 12.77
C GLY A 61 -5.90 7.21 12.35
N ASN A 62 -5.67 8.53 12.37
CA ASN A 62 -4.40 9.16 11.99
C ASN A 62 -3.38 9.25 13.14
N ALA A 63 -3.60 8.57 14.26
CA ALA A 63 -2.65 8.57 15.36
C ALA A 63 -1.32 7.89 14.97
N SER A 64 -0.26 8.26 15.69
CA SER A 64 1.06 7.65 15.50
C SER A 64 1.05 6.15 15.81
N GLU A 65 1.98 5.41 15.19
CA GLU A 65 2.24 4.01 15.56
C GLU A 65 2.58 3.86 17.06
N ALA A 66 3.23 4.87 17.64
CA ALA A 66 3.50 4.90 19.08
C ALA A 66 2.21 4.93 19.93
N THR A 67 1.15 5.59 19.44
CA THR A 67 -0.16 5.59 20.10
C THR A 67 -0.80 4.21 20.06
N TYR A 68 -0.80 3.57 18.89
CA TYR A 68 -1.27 2.19 18.74
C TYR A 68 -0.53 1.24 19.67
N ASN A 69 0.80 1.32 19.72
CA ASN A 69 1.63 0.45 20.57
C ASN A 69 1.37 0.65 22.07
N LYS A 70 1.05 1.88 22.51
CA LYS A 70 0.65 2.15 23.91
C LYS A 70 -0.70 1.52 24.26
N ILE A 71 -1.66 1.56 23.34
CA ILE A 71 -2.97 0.93 23.53
C ILE A 71 -2.81 -0.59 23.60
N LYS A 72 -2.09 -1.18 22.64
CA LYS A 72 -1.72 -2.59 22.64
C LYS A 72 -1.10 -3.01 23.97
N ALA A 73 -0.05 -2.32 24.43
CA ALA A 73 0.60 -2.63 25.70
C ALA A 73 -0.35 -2.53 26.91
N SER A 74 -1.32 -1.62 26.87
CA SER A 74 -2.30 -1.44 27.96
C SER A 74 -3.32 -2.58 28.00
N ILE A 75 -3.78 -3.05 26.84
CA ILE A 75 -4.70 -4.19 26.71
C ILE A 75 -4.00 -5.47 27.18
N GLU A 76 -2.80 -5.75 26.66
CA GLU A 76 -2.03 -6.96 27.00
C GLU A 76 -1.65 -7.02 28.48
N LYS A 77 -1.43 -5.85 29.12
CA LYS A 77 -1.20 -5.78 30.56
C LYS A 77 -2.43 -6.19 31.38
N ARG A 78 -3.64 -5.88 30.91
CA ARG A 78 -4.90 -6.17 31.61
C ARG A 78 -5.42 -7.59 31.35
N THR A 79 -5.21 -8.06 30.12
CA THR A 79 -5.68 -9.35 29.60
C THR A 79 -4.52 -10.02 28.84
N PRO A 80 -3.64 -10.75 29.53
CA PRO A 80 -2.44 -11.34 28.93
C PRO A 80 -2.69 -12.40 27.85
N GLU A 81 -3.92 -12.94 27.79
CA GLU A 81 -4.34 -13.93 26.80
C GLU A 81 -4.56 -13.32 25.41
N VAL A 82 -4.80 -12.01 25.35
CA VAL A 82 -5.01 -11.26 24.11
C VAL A 82 -3.66 -10.76 23.61
N GLN A 83 -3.32 -11.04 22.34
CA GLN A 83 -2.08 -10.61 21.72
C GLN A 83 -2.33 -9.81 20.45
N LEU A 84 -2.50 -8.50 20.61
CA LEU A 84 -2.72 -7.62 19.46
C LEU A 84 -1.55 -7.69 18.48
N TYR A 85 -1.88 -7.63 17.19
CA TYR A 85 -0.88 -7.51 16.13
C TYR A 85 -0.07 -6.23 16.33
N THR A 86 1.20 -6.22 15.91
CA THR A 86 1.88 -4.94 15.66
C THR A 86 1.24 -4.27 14.45
N LEU A 87 1.30 -2.94 14.37
CA LEU A 87 0.68 -2.19 13.28
C LEU A 87 1.15 -2.68 11.90
N ASP A 88 2.45 -2.92 11.77
CA ASP A 88 3.09 -3.47 10.58
C ASP A 88 2.59 -4.88 10.22
N ARG A 89 2.46 -5.79 11.22
CA ARG A 89 1.91 -7.14 10.98
C ARG A 89 0.43 -7.08 10.59
N LEU A 90 -0.36 -6.22 11.24
CA LEU A 90 -1.76 -6.02 10.92
C LEU A 90 -1.93 -5.52 9.48
N LYS A 91 -1.19 -4.48 9.07
CA LYS A 91 -1.23 -3.94 7.70
C LYS A 91 -0.87 -5.00 6.65
N ARG A 92 0.18 -5.80 6.88
CA ARG A 92 0.52 -6.90 5.98
C ARG A 92 -0.58 -7.96 5.92
N LYS A 93 -1.19 -8.31 7.05
CA LYS A 93 -2.25 -9.30 7.11
C LYS A 93 -3.50 -8.84 6.36
N ILE A 94 -3.96 -7.62 6.62
CA ILE A 94 -5.08 -7.00 5.89
C ILE A 94 -4.76 -6.90 4.40
N GLY A 95 -3.55 -6.46 4.03
CA GLY A 95 -3.13 -6.40 2.63
C GLY A 95 -3.20 -7.76 1.92
N LYS A 96 -2.79 -8.84 2.59
CA LYS A 96 -2.92 -10.20 2.04
C LYS A 96 -4.37 -10.66 1.92
N LEU A 97 -5.18 -10.41 2.95
CA LEU A 97 -6.58 -10.83 3.00
C LEU A 97 -7.46 -10.10 1.97
N THR A 98 -7.16 -8.84 1.71
CA THR A 98 -7.95 -7.97 0.81
C THR A 98 -7.33 -7.81 -0.57
N GLY A 99 -6.05 -8.17 -0.74
CA GLY A 99 -5.25 -7.83 -1.93
C GLY A 99 -4.91 -6.34 -2.07
N LEU A 100 -5.34 -5.49 -1.12
CA LEU A 100 -5.13 -4.04 -1.17
C LEU A 100 -3.74 -3.65 -0.67
N ILE A 101 -2.75 -3.87 -1.52
CA ILE A 101 -1.37 -3.47 -1.26
C ILE A 101 -1.03 -2.23 -2.12
N PRO A 102 -0.59 -1.12 -1.50
CA PRO A 102 -0.24 0.09 -2.23
C PRO A 102 1.03 -0.12 -3.06
N LEU A 103 1.06 0.46 -4.26
CA LEU A 103 2.31 0.72 -4.97
C LEU A 103 2.95 1.98 -4.39
N VAL A 104 4.17 1.84 -3.88
CA VAL A 104 4.92 2.93 -3.25
C VAL A 104 6.03 3.37 -4.18
N ASN A 105 6.06 4.65 -4.54
CA ASN A 105 7.13 5.23 -5.35
C ASN A 105 7.71 6.46 -4.67
N ASP A 106 9.02 6.67 -4.80
CA ASP A 106 9.64 7.90 -4.35
C ASP A 106 9.10 9.09 -5.15
N MET A 107 8.97 10.24 -4.50
CA MET A 107 8.67 11.51 -5.13
C MET A 107 9.56 12.64 -4.59
N CYS A 108 9.66 13.72 -5.36
CA CYS A 108 10.34 14.93 -4.93
C CYS A 108 9.56 15.63 -3.79
N VAL A 109 10.28 16.06 -2.75
CA VAL A 109 9.74 16.80 -1.61
C VAL A 109 9.12 18.16 -1.94
N ASN A 110 9.59 18.82 -3.01
CA ASN A 110 9.14 20.18 -3.35
C ASN A 110 8.17 20.20 -4.55
N SER A 111 8.44 19.41 -5.58
CA SER A 111 7.70 19.46 -6.84
C SER A 111 6.73 18.30 -7.04
N CYS A 112 6.69 17.35 -6.10
CA CYS A 112 5.91 16.10 -6.20
C CYS A 112 6.22 15.26 -7.46
N MET A 113 7.34 15.51 -8.14
CA MET A 113 7.76 14.70 -9.28
C MET A 113 8.03 13.27 -8.82
N ALA A 114 7.26 12.31 -9.35
CA ALA A 114 7.47 10.90 -9.07
C ALA A 114 8.73 10.38 -9.80
N TYR A 115 9.53 9.58 -9.10
CA TYR A 115 10.69 8.90 -9.69
C TYR A 115 10.27 7.57 -10.31
N THR A 116 9.47 7.63 -11.38
CA THR A 116 8.91 6.49 -12.10
C THR A 116 9.18 6.58 -13.60
N GLY A 117 8.94 5.49 -14.34
CA GLY A 117 9.08 5.46 -15.81
C GLY A 117 10.45 5.99 -16.27
N PRO A 118 10.50 6.93 -17.23
CA PRO A 118 11.73 7.59 -17.67
C PRO A 118 12.56 8.24 -16.55
N PHE A 119 11.95 8.59 -15.41
CA PHE A 119 12.63 9.23 -14.28
C PHE A 119 13.05 8.26 -13.18
N ALA A 120 12.78 6.95 -13.33
CA ALA A 120 13.05 5.94 -12.30
C ALA A 120 14.52 5.89 -11.84
N LYS A 121 15.46 6.24 -12.72
CA LYS A 121 16.90 6.23 -12.45
C LYS A 121 17.47 7.58 -11.99
N LYS A 122 16.65 8.63 -11.89
CA LYS A 122 17.11 9.94 -11.41
C LYS A 122 17.33 9.91 -9.89
N ASP A 123 18.39 10.58 -9.46
CA ASP A 123 18.76 10.80 -8.05
C ASP A 123 18.40 12.22 -7.57
N LYS A 124 18.03 13.11 -8.50
CA LYS A 124 17.61 14.49 -8.25
C LYS A 124 16.37 14.84 -9.06
N CYS A 125 15.56 15.72 -8.49
CA CYS A 125 14.40 16.26 -9.18
C CYS A 125 14.82 17.12 -10.37
N GLN A 126 14.20 16.92 -11.53
CA GLN A 126 14.51 17.73 -12.70
C GLN A 126 13.99 19.18 -12.59
N TYR A 127 12.96 19.41 -11.77
CA TYR A 127 12.29 20.71 -11.67
C TYR A 127 12.90 21.60 -10.58
N CYS A 128 13.36 21.02 -9.47
CA CYS A 128 13.91 21.79 -8.34
C CYS A 128 15.29 21.34 -7.87
N SER A 129 15.91 20.34 -8.53
CA SER A 129 17.25 19.80 -8.20
C SER A 129 17.41 19.19 -6.80
N GLU A 130 16.34 19.08 -6.01
CA GLU A 130 16.35 18.40 -4.72
C GLU A 130 16.77 16.94 -4.86
N LYS A 131 17.57 16.46 -3.89
CA LYS A 131 17.96 15.06 -3.82
C LYS A 131 16.74 14.18 -3.57
N ARG A 132 16.68 13.05 -4.25
CA ARG A 132 15.69 11.97 -4.03
C ARG A 132 15.88 11.32 -2.67
N TYR A 133 17.13 11.00 -2.32
CA TYR A 133 17.47 10.23 -1.13
C TYR A 133 17.98 11.11 0.01
N ASP A 134 17.73 10.68 1.25
CA ASP A 134 18.31 11.25 2.46
C ASP A 134 19.75 10.74 2.71
N GLY A 135 20.33 11.12 3.85
CA GLY A 135 21.68 10.68 4.24
C GLY A 135 21.80 9.18 4.52
N SER A 136 20.68 8.47 4.69
CA SER A 136 20.62 7.02 4.94
C SER A 136 20.32 6.22 3.66
N GLY A 137 20.14 6.90 2.52
CA GLY A 137 19.78 6.27 1.25
C GLY A 137 18.28 6.01 1.07
N ASN A 138 17.42 6.50 1.97
CA ASN A 138 15.97 6.33 1.85
C ASN A 138 15.35 7.44 1.01
N GLY A 139 14.28 7.11 0.27
CA GLY A 139 13.47 8.11 -0.41
C GLY A 139 12.95 9.15 0.57
N ARG A 140 13.15 10.44 0.28
CA ARG A 140 12.78 11.53 1.20
C ARG A 140 11.27 11.74 1.30
N GLN A 141 10.52 11.32 0.29
CA GLN A 141 9.06 11.37 0.25
C GLN A 141 8.54 10.29 -0.68
N HIS A 142 7.38 9.74 -0.36
CA HIS A 142 6.76 8.65 -1.10
C HIS A 142 5.35 9.03 -1.54
N PHE A 143 4.97 8.57 -2.73
CA PHE A 143 3.60 8.54 -3.21
C PHE A 143 3.04 7.13 -3.06
N TYR A 144 1.80 7.03 -2.59
CA TYR A 144 1.07 5.77 -2.47
C TYR A 144 -0.02 5.73 -3.53
N THR A 145 0.09 4.79 -4.46
CA THR A 145 -0.97 4.49 -5.42
C THR A 145 -1.72 3.27 -4.93
N ILE A 146 -3.03 3.40 -4.68
CA ILE A 146 -3.90 2.25 -4.44
C ILE A 146 -4.36 1.74 -5.80
N PRO A 147 -3.91 0.57 -6.27
CA PRO A 147 -4.27 0.10 -7.61
C PRO A 147 -5.78 -0.15 -7.69
N VAL A 148 -6.39 0.19 -8.82
CA VAL A 148 -7.85 0.07 -9.00
C VAL A 148 -8.30 -1.39 -9.13
N GLY A 149 -7.47 -2.25 -9.73
CA GLY A 149 -7.82 -3.66 -9.96
C GLY A 149 -8.12 -4.43 -8.66
N PRO A 150 -7.22 -4.44 -7.66
CA PRO A 150 -7.49 -5.10 -6.37
C PRO A 150 -8.69 -4.51 -5.63
N GLN A 151 -8.95 -3.20 -5.77
CA GLN A 151 -10.15 -2.58 -5.21
C GLN A 151 -11.41 -3.17 -5.83
N ILE A 152 -11.50 -3.22 -7.16
CA ILE A 152 -12.64 -3.81 -7.86
C ILE A 152 -12.82 -5.28 -7.45
N GLN A 153 -11.73 -6.07 -7.41
CA GLN A 153 -11.80 -7.47 -6.97
C GLN A 153 -12.35 -7.60 -5.55
N ALA A 154 -11.87 -6.79 -4.60
CA ALA A 154 -12.35 -6.81 -3.23
C ALA A 154 -13.84 -6.43 -3.12
N TYR A 155 -14.31 -5.47 -3.94
CA TYR A 155 -15.73 -5.12 -4.02
C TYR A 155 -16.58 -6.31 -4.51
N TYR A 156 -16.20 -6.96 -5.61
CA TYR A 156 -16.94 -8.09 -6.16
C TYR A 156 -16.84 -9.37 -5.32
N ALA A 157 -15.82 -9.51 -4.48
CA ALA A 157 -15.68 -10.64 -3.56
C ALA A 157 -16.74 -10.64 -2.44
N ASN A 158 -17.36 -9.49 -2.15
CA ASN A 158 -18.44 -9.40 -1.18
C ASN A 158 -19.81 -9.58 -1.89
N PRO A 159 -20.63 -10.58 -1.53
CA PRO A 159 -21.90 -10.84 -2.21
C PRO A 159 -22.88 -9.66 -2.22
N GLU A 160 -23.02 -8.97 -1.09
CA GLU A 160 -23.90 -7.80 -0.98
C GLU A 160 -23.41 -6.66 -1.88
N MET A 161 -22.11 -6.43 -1.93
CA MET A 161 -21.53 -5.39 -2.79
C MET A 161 -21.62 -5.78 -4.27
N ALA A 162 -21.43 -7.06 -4.61
CA ALA A 162 -21.54 -7.56 -5.97
C ALA A 162 -22.95 -7.43 -6.55
N GLU A 163 -23.99 -7.57 -5.73
CA GLU A 163 -25.39 -7.36 -6.13
C GLU A 163 -25.73 -5.89 -6.41
N ASN A 164 -24.97 -4.94 -5.83
CA ASN A 164 -25.24 -3.49 -5.88
C ASN A 164 -24.35 -2.71 -6.86
N MET A 165 -23.57 -3.39 -7.70
CA MET A 165 -22.66 -2.80 -8.71
C MET A 165 -23.23 -2.91 -10.12
#